data_AF-A0A5P9XRX2-F1
#
_entry.id   AF-A0A5P9XRX2-F1
#
_cell.length_a   1.000
_cell.length_b   1.000
_cell.length_c   1.000
_cell.angle_alpha   90.00
_cell.angle_beta   90.00
_cell.angle_gamma   90.00
#
_symmetry.space_group_name_H-M   'P 1'
#
loop_
_entity.id
_entity.type
_entity.pdbx_description
1 polymer ?
#
loop_
_entity_poly.entity_id
_entity_poly.type
_entity_poly.pdbx_seq_one_letter_code
_entity_poly.pdbx_strand_id
1 'polypeptide(L)'
;MAEASRTYGVCRYVSDGTRHQWSLEGIEPHVAIRLKQLFPKIPKQSAGPFLLPADLITAADLDWFMSRYPLRISAADRRRLEVDKTGFVERQDHLESILLPTFKAGAITGLRDGQQLRNYQAQAVEVLRYRKSLLLGDEGGLGKTFVAAAFLCSVPGTLPAAVVCDAHMQIQWLEKVTGFTHLRVHCIKKTSPYALPPADVYVFRISQIMGWADIFATDFFRTVVYDEPQSLRTGASTAMSLPRRCLRNIPSTISG
;
A
#
# COMPACT_ATOMS: atom_id res chain seq x y z
N MET A 1 -16.74 40.63 -18.75
CA MET A 1 -17.94 39.80 -18.47
C MET A 1 -17.49 38.35 -18.56
N ALA A 2 -17.39 37.64 -17.43
CA ALA A 2 -16.99 36.23 -17.45
C ALA A 2 -18.16 35.40 -18.01
N GLU A 3 -17.94 34.71 -19.14
CA GLU A 3 -18.90 33.73 -19.66
C GLU A 3 -19.19 32.70 -18.56
N ALA A 4 -20.46 32.50 -18.24
CA ALA A 4 -20.87 31.45 -17.32
C ALA A 4 -20.56 30.10 -17.97
N SER A 5 -19.42 29.50 -17.59
CA SER A 5 -19.00 28.18 -18.08
C SER A 5 -20.11 27.17 -17.82
N ARG A 6 -20.57 26.48 -18.86
CA ARG A 6 -21.55 25.40 -18.74
C ARG A 6 -21.08 24.38 -17.71
N THR A 7 -21.94 24.04 -16.76
CA THR A 7 -21.68 23.00 -15.76
C THR A 7 -22.45 21.72 -16.08
N TYR A 8 -21.86 20.56 -15.80
CA TYR A 8 -22.38 19.24 -16.18
C TYR A 8 -22.94 18.43 -15.00
N GLY A 9 -23.14 19.08 -13.85
CA GLY A 9 -23.68 18.50 -12.62
C GLY A 9 -23.16 19.21 -11.38
N VAL A 10 -23.27 18.57 -10.22
CA VAL A 10 -22.91 19.13 -8.91
C VAL A 10 -21.90 18.23 -8.21
N CYS A 11 -20.88 18.83 -7.61
CA CYS A 11 -19.93 18.16 -6.74
C CYS A 11 -20.05 18.74 -5.33
N ARG A 12 -20.16 17.88 -4.31
CA ARG A 12 -20.22 18.25 -2.90
C ARG A 12 -19.30 17.37 -2.06
N TYR A 13 -18.69 17.96 -1.05
CA TYR A 13 -18.05 17.19 0.00
C TYR A 13 -19.12 16.74 1.00
N VAL A 14 -19.10 15.45 1.34
CA VAL A 14 -20.03 14.84 2.31
C VAL A 14 -19.20 14.16 3.39
N SER A 15 -19.54 14.42 4.65
CA SER A 15 -18.94 13.75 5.79
C SER A 15 -20.00 13.30 6.78
N ASP A 16 -19.93 12.03 7.21
CA ASP A 16 -20.79 11.46 8.25
C ASP A 16 -20.08 11.37 9.62
N GLY A 17 -18.96 12.09 9.79
CA GLY A 17 -18.10 12.06 10.98
C GLY A 17 -17.11 10.90 11.00
N THR A 18 -17.37 9.80 10.27
CA THR A 18 -16.47 8.64 10.19
C THR A 18 -15.92 8.41 8.78
N ARG A 19 -16.65 8.86 7.77
CA ARG A 19 -16.33 8.75 6.35
C ARG A 19 -16.40 10.12 5.73
N HIS A 20 -15.44 10.35 4.83
CA HIS A 20 -15.32 11.56 4.04
C HIS A 20 -15.39 11.16 2.57
N GLN A 21 -16.29 11.78 1.83
CA GLN A 21 -16.60 11.40 0.45
C GLN A 21 -16.91 12.62 -0.41
N TRP A 22 -16.73 12.48 -1.71
CA TRP A 22 -17.22 13.40 -2.74
C TRP A 22 -18.50 12.83 -3.35
N SER A 23 -19.59 13.58 -3.27
CA SER A 23 -20.86 13.25 -3.92
C SER A 23 -20.97 14.01 -5.25
N LEU A 24 -21.16 13.26 -6.33
CA LEU A 24 -21.43 13.78 -7.66
C LEU A 24 -22.89 13.52 -8.02
N GLU A 25 -23.66 14.60 -8.13
CA GLU A 25 -25.12 14.59 -8.34
C GLU A 25 -25.49 15.24 -9.67
N GLY A 26 -26.56 14.74 -10.30
CA GLY A 26 -27.10 15.33 -11.52
C GLY A 26 -26.11 15.37 -12.69
N ILE A 27 -25.20 14.39 -12.76
CA ILE A 27 -24.20 14.31 -13.82
C ILE A 27 -24.88 13.93 -15.14
N GLU A 28 -24.66 14.72 -16.19
CA GLU A 28 -25.22 14.43 -17.51
C GLU A 28 -24.80 13.04 -18.02
N PRO A 29 -25.67 12.29 -18.75
CA PRO A 29 -25.39 10.90 -19.13
C PRO A 29 -24.06 10.69 -19.87
N HIS A 30 -23.72 11.58 -20.80
CA HIS A 30 -22.48 11.49 -21.57
C HIS A 30 -21.23 11.75 -20.71
N VAL A 31 -21.35 12.58 -19.67
CA VAL A 31 -20.29 12.86 -18.69
C VAL A 31 -20.16 11.72 -17.69
N ALA A 32 -21.28 11.11 -17.28
CA ALA A 32 -21.28 9.94 -16.39
C ALA A 32 -20.54 8.75 -17.00
N ILE A 33 -20.60 8.56 -18.33
CA ILE A 33 -19.81 7.53 -19.04
C ILE A 33 -18.31 7.78 -18.86
N ARG A 34 -17.86 9.03 -19.03
CA ARG A 34 -16.44 9.42 -18.86
C ARG A 34 -16.00 9.34 -17.41
N LEU A 35 -16.85 9.74 -16.47
CA LEU A 35 -16.63 9.61 -15.05
C LEU A 35 -16.38 8.14 -14.67
N LYS A 36 -17.22 7.21 -15.13
CA LYS A 36 -17.07 5.76 -14.88
C LYS A 36 -15.81 5.16 -15.51
N GLN A 37 -15.30 5.74 -16.60
CA GLN A 37 -14.03 5.34 -17.21
C GLN A 37 -12.83 5.77 -16.36
N LEU A 38 -12.87 6.99 -15.81
CA LEU A 38 -11.80 7.52 -14.96
C LEU A 38 -11.82 6.90 -13.56
N PHE A 39 -13.01 6.63 -13.02
CA PHE A 39 -13.21 6.08 -11.69
C PHE A 39 -13.80 4.66 -11.76
N PRO A 40 -12.98 3.63 -12.04
CA PRO A 40 -13.46 2.26 -12.23
C PRO A 40 -14.09 1.61 -10.98
N LYS A 41 -13.91 2.22 -9.81
CA LYS A 41 -14.57 1.81 -8.55
C LYS A 41 -16.06 2.17 -8.51
N ILE A 42 -16.55 3.01 -9.42
CA ILE A 42 -17.98 3.30 -9.55
C ILE A 42 -18.69 2.10 -10.20
N PRO A 43 -19.77 1.56 -9.61
CA PRO A 43 -20.56 0.50 -10.24
C PRO A 43 -21.08 0.93 -11.62
N LYS A 44 -20.86 0.10 -12.64
CA LYS A 44 -21.27 0.40 -14.03
C LYS A 44 -22.76 0.71 -14.16
N GLN A 45 -23.59 0.04 -13.36
CA GLN A 45 -25.06 0.19 -13.34
C GLN A 45 -25.56 1.39 -12.51
N SER A 46 -24.71 2.06 -11.72
CA SER A 46 -25.13 3.19 -10.90
C SER A 46 -25.58 4.36 -11.79
N ALA A 47 -26.77 4.90 -11.53
CA ALA A 47 -27.28 6.12 -12.15
C ALA A 47 -26.91 7.38 -11.34
N GLY A 48 -26.13 7.23 -10.27
CA GLY A 48 -25.81 8.28 -9.31
C GLY A 48 -26.73 8.26 -8.07
N PRO A 49 -26.42 9.06 -7.04
CA PRO A 49 -25.22 9.89 -6.90
C PRO A 49 -23.94 9.03 -6.89
N PHE A 50 -22.87 9.54 -7.51
CA PHE A 50 -21.59 8.84 -7.50
C PHE A 50 -20.80 9.28 -6.27
N LEU A 51 -20.53 8.32 -5.39
CA LEU A 51 -19.75 8.54 -4.17
C LEU A 51 -18.31 8.11 -4.40
N LEU A 52 -17.40 9.07 -4.29
CA LEU A 52 -15.96 8.82 -4.35
C LEU A 52 -15.33 9.03 -2.96
N PRO A 53 -14.29 8.29 -2.59
CA PRO A 53 -13.60 8.51 -1.32
C PRO A 53 -12.91 9.90 -1.32
N ALA A 54 -12.89 10.59 -0.18
CA ALA A 54 -12.13 11.83 -0.05
C ALA A 54 -10.66 11.53 0.30
N ASP A 55 -9.92 10.99 -0.68
CA ASP A 55 -8.47 10.81 -0.62
C ASP A 55 -7.76 11.70 -1.65
N LEU A 56 -6.44 11.87 -1.47
CA LEU A 56 -5.63 12.79 -2.28
C LEU A 56 -5.64 12.42 -3.78
N ILE A 57 -5.66 11.11 -4.10
CA ILE A 57 -5.70 10.62 -5.48
C ILE A 57 -7.03 11.04 -6.12
N THR A 58 -8.13 10.76 -5.42
CA THR A 58 -9.47 11.12 -5.89
C THR A 58 -9.61 12.62 -6.06
N ALA A 59 -9.05 13.44 -5.17
CA ALA A 59 -9.05 14.88 -5.30
C ALA A 59 -8.32 15.35 -6.57
N ALA A 60 -7.13 14.82 -6.86
CA ALA A 60 -6.38 15.14 -8.07
C ALA A 60 -7.13 14.71 -9.34
N ASP A 61 -7.65 13.48 -9.38
CA ASP A 61 -8.43 12.95 -10.51
C ASP A 61 -9.72 13.76 -10.74
N LEU A 62 -10.39 14.15 -9.65
CA LEU A 62 -11.63 14.93 -9.70
C LEU A 62 -11.36 16.36 -10.17
N ASP A 63 -10.28 16.99 -9.71
CA ASP A 63 -9.88 18.31 -10.22
C ASP A 63 -9.53 18.26 -11.71
N TRP A 64 -8.75 17.26 -12.13
CA TRP A 64 -8.46 17.04 -13.55
C TRP A 64 -9.73 16.81 -14.36
N PHE A 65 -10.65 15.99 -13.87
CA PHE A 65 -11.95 15.75 -14.50
C PHE A 65 -12.76 17.05 -14.65
N MET A 66 -12.81 17.87 -13.59
CA MET A 66 -13.53 19.15 -13.57
C MET A 66 -12.90 20.22 -14.46
N SER A 67 -11.62 20.10 -14.83
CA SER A 67 -10.99 20.97 -15.85
C SER A 67 -11.62 20.77 -17.24
N ARG A 68 -12.11 19.57 -17.53
CA ARG A 68 -12.75 19.20 -18.80
C ARG A 68 -14.28 19.19 -18.74
N TYR A 69 -14.84 18.83 -17.58
CA TYR A 69 -16.27 18.77 -17.32
C TYR A 69 -16.58 19.60 -16.06
N PRO A 70 -16.67 20.94 -16.17
CA PRO A 70 -16.93 21.79 -15.02
C PRO A 70 -18.19 21.35 -14.27
N LEU A 71 -18.08 21.22 -12.95
CA LEU A 71 -19.20 20.90 -12.07
C LEU A 71 -19.46 22.07 -11.13
N ARG A 72 -20.71 22.27 -10.75
CA ARG A 72 -21.05 23.25 -9.72
C ARG A 72 -20.53 22.75 -8.38
N ILE A 73 -19.69 23.54 -7.74
CA ILE A 73 -19.05 23.24 -6.45
C ILE A 73 -19.10 24.48 -5.56
N SER A 74 -19.28 24.31 -4.25
CA SER A 74 -19.24 25.44 -3.32
C SER A 74 -17.80 25.96 -3.17
N ALA A 75 -17.62 27.21 -2.74
CA ALA A 75 -16.29 27.76 -2.51
C ALA A 75 -15.52 27.01 -1.40
N ALA A 76 -16.23 26.53 -0.37
CA ALA A 76 -15.64 25.74 0.71
C ALA A 76 -15.16 24.37 0.20
N ASP A 77 -16.00 23.68 -0.57
CA ASP A 77 -15.67 22.40 -1.20
C ASP A 77 -14.52 22.56 -2.19
N ARG A 78 -14.52 23.62 -3.00
CA ARG A 78 -13.42 23.88 -3.94
C ARG A 78 -12.10 24.08 -3.21
N ARG A 79 -12.07 24.86 -2.13
CA ARG A 79 -10.85 25.02 -1.31
C ARG A 79 -10.37 23.68 -0.74
N ARG A 80 -11.29 22.83 -0.26
CA ARG A 80 -10.92 21.50 0.23
C ARG A 80 -10.30 20.64 -0.87
N LEU A 81 -10.91 20.63 -2.06
CA LEU A 81 -10.41 19.90 -3.22
C LEU A 81 -8.99 20.37 -3.60
N GLU A 82 -8.75 21.68 -3.62
CA GLU A 82 -7.43 22.25 -3.92
C GLU A 82 -6.39 21.87 -2.87
N VAL A 83 -6.73 21.92 -1.58
CA VAL A 83 -5.82 21.49 -0.50
C VAL A 83 -5.44 20.01 -0.67
N ASP A 84 -6.42 19.14 -0.90
CA ASP A 84 -6.17 17.71 -1.07
C ASP A 84 -5.37 17.42 -2.37
N LYS A 85 -5.59 18.20 -3.44
CA LYS A 85 -4.79 18.13 -4.67
C LYS A 85 -3.35 18.61 -4.46
N THR A 86 -3.13 19.73 -3.78
CA THR A 86 -1.78 20.19 -3.44
C THR A 86 -1.06 19.14 -2.62
N GLY A 87 -1.73 18.53 -1.64
CA GLY A 87 -1.17 17.41 -0.87
C GLY A 87 -0.84 16.18 -1.73
N PHE A 88 -1.58 15.92 -2.83
CA PHE A 88 -1.22 14.88 -3.80
C PHE A 88 0.10 15.21 -4.52
N VAL A 89 0.26 16.44 -4.99
CA VAL A 89 1.48 16.89 -5.68
C VAL A 89 2.68 16.87 -4.74
N GLU A 90 2.57 17.45 -3.54
CA GLU A 90 3.63 17.43 -2.53
C GLU A 90 4.05 16.00 -2.17
N ARG A 91 3.08 15.07 -2.12
CA ARG A 91 3.33 13.65 -1.89
C ARG A 91 4.11 13.00 -3.04
N GLN A 92 3.81 13.36 -4.28
CA GLN A 92 4.56 12.89 -5.45
C GLN A 92 5.98 13.46 -5.46
N ASP A 93 6.12 14.77 -5.30
CA ASP A 93 7.41 15.45 -5.27
C ASP A 93 8.33 14.88 -4.19
N HIS A 94 7.78 14.59 -3.00
CA HIS A 94 8.54 13.96 -1.93
C HIS A 94 9.02 12.56 -2.30
N LEU A 95 8.17 11.73 -2.90
CA LEU A 95 8.57 10.39 -3.35
C LEU A 95 9.63 10.45 -4.45
N GLU A 96 9.49 11.35 -5.42
CA GLU A 96 10.48 11.57 -6.46
C GLU A 96 11.81 12.02 -5.86
N SER A 97 11.79 12.89 -4.84
CA SER A 97 13.00 13.34 -4.15
C SER A 97 13.75 12.18 -3.48
N ILE A 98 13.05 11.18 -2.94
CA ILE A 98 13.66 9.97 -2.35
C ILE A 98 14.36 9.14 -3.43
N LEU A 99 13.81 9.09 -4.65
CA LEU A 99 14.33 8.26 -5.74
C LEU A 99 15.52 8.91 -6.48
N LEU A 100 15.81 10.19 -6.22
CA LEU A 100 16.96 10.87 -6.83
C LEU A 100 18.29 10.23 -6.40
N PRO A 101 19.28 10.06 -7.28
CA PRO A 101 20.59 9.47 -6.92
C PRO A 101 21.34 10.22 -5.80
N THR A 102 21.04 11.51 -5.65
CA THR A 102 21.63 12.40 -4.62
C THR A 102 20.99 12.25 -3.25
N PHE A 103 19.85 11.54 -3.15
CA PHE A 103 19.20 11.28 -1.88
C PHE A 103 20.11 10.44 -0.98
N LYS A 104 20.24 10.87 0.28
CA LYS A 104 20.98 10.16 1.33
C LYS A 104 20.00 9.79 2.42
N ALA A 105 19.69 8.50 2.51
CA ALA A 105 18.85 7.99 3.59
C ALA A 105 19.54 8.17 4.95
N GLY A 106 18.73 8.32 6.00
CA GLY A 106 19.22 8.29 7.37
C GLY A 106 19.82 6.93 7.75
N ALA A 107 20.54 6.89 8.87
CA ALA A 107 21.08 5.63 9.39
C ALA A 107 19.94 4.66 9.76
N ILE A 108 20.09 3.40 9.35
CA ILE A 108 19.14 2.34 9.65
C ILE A 108 19.54 1.65 10.96
N THR A 109 18.65 1.71 11.94
CA THR A 109 18.86 1.08 13.25
C THR A 109 18.50 -0.41 13.22
N GLY A 110 19.14 -1.21 14.09
CA GLY A 110 18.82 -2.64 14.26
C GLY A 110 19.57 -3.60 13.32
N LEU A 111 20.42 -3.06 12.45
CA LEU A 111 21.41 -3.83 11.69
C LEU A 111 22.52 -4.31 12.60
N ARG A 112 23.17 -5.42 12.23
CA ARG A 112 24.40 -5.89 12.91
C ARG A 112 25.59 -5.01 12.58
N ASP A 113 26.62 -5.09 13.44
CA ASP A 113 27.87 -4.36 13.25
C ASP A 113 28.49 -4.64 11.87
N GLY A 114 28.88 -3.57 11.18
CA GLY A 114 29.47 -3.63 9.83
C GLY A 114 28.46 -3.86 8.70
N GLN A 115 27.18 -4.10 8.98
CA GLN A 115 26.15 -4.25 7.95
C GLN A 115 25.60 -2.88 7.50
N GLN A 116 25.49 -2.69 6.19
CA GLN A 116 24.96 -1.47 5.59
C GLN A 116 24.13 -1.78 4.36
N LEU A 117 23.15 -0.93 4.07
CA LEU A 117 22.36 -0.99 2.84
C LEU A 117 23.07 -0.22 1.72
N ARG A 118 22.90 -0.71 0.49
CA ARG A 118 23.20 0.09 -0.70
C ARG A 118 22.21 1.25 -0.80
N ASN A 119 22.59 2.34 -1.47
CA ASN A 119 21.75 3.55 -1.51
C ASN A 119 20.33 3.26 -2.00
N TYR A 120 20.18 2.53 -3.11
CA TYR A 120 18.86 2.17 -3.65
C TYR A 120 18.01 1.33 -2.69
N GLN A 121 18.63 0.48 -1.87
CA GLN A 121 17.91 -0.30 -0.88
C GLN A 121 17.43 0.59 0.27
N ALA A 122 18.25 1.55 0.69
CA ALA A 122 17.86 2.53 1.70
C ALA A 122 16.74 3.46 1.18
N GLN A 123 16.81 3.90 -0.08
CA GLN A 123 15.73 4.63 -0.75
C GLN A 123 14.41 3.83 -0.74
N ALA A 124 14.47 2.53 -1.08
CA ALA A 124 13.30 1.67 -1.02
C ALA A 124 12.71 1.53 0.40
N VAL A 125 13.55 1.48 1.43
CA VAL A 125 13.10 1.51 2.84
C VAL A 125 12.38 2.82 3.16
N GLU A 126 12.89 3.97 2.72
CA GLU A 126 12.25 5.27 2.95
C GLU A 126 10.92 5.41 2.20
N VAL A 127 10.85 4.95 0.94
CA VAL A 127 9.57 4.87 0.21
C VAL A 127 8.56 4.01 0.97
N LEU A 128 8.97 2.84 1.48
CA LEU A 128 8.10 1.95 2.23
C LEU A 128 7.67 2.55 3.57
N ARG A 129 8.56 3.25 4.28
CA ARG A 129 8.24 4.01 5.51
C ARG A 129 7.15 5.04 5.27
N TYR A 130 7.22 5.74 4.15
CA TYR A 130 6.28 6.80 3.81
C TYR A 130 4.95 6.28 3.21
N ARG A 131 5.01 5.26 2.35
CA ARG A 131 3.81 4.71 1.68
C ARG A 131 3.07 3.65 2.48
N LYS A 132 3.73 3.01 3.44
CA LYS A 132 3.19 1.86 4.19
C LYS A 132 2.72 0.74 3.26
N SER A 133 3.24 0.68 2.04
CA SER A 133 3.01 -0.41 1.09
C SER A 133 3.94 -0.17 -0.10
N LEU A 134 4.64 -1.21 -0.56
CA LEU A 134 5.56 -1.11 -1.69
C LEU A 134 5.59 -2.42 -2.46
N LEU A 135 5.47 -2.35 -3.79
CA LEU A 135 5.79 -3.47 -4.67
C LEU A 135 7.22 -3.28 -5.19
N LEU A 136 8.14 -4.14 -4.78
CA LEU A 136 9.52 -4.18 -5.28
C LEU A 136 9.58 -5.12 -6.48
N GLY A 137 9.62 -4.56 -7.68
CA GLY A 137 9.78 -5.30 -8.95
C GLY A 137 11.23 -5.40 -9.43
N ASP A 138 12.20 -5.23 -8.52
CA ASP A 138 13.62 -5.26 -8.83
C ASP A 138 14.02 -6.61 -9.45
N GLU A 139 15.05 -6.66 -10.29
CA GLU A 139 15.59 -7.93 -10.79
C GLU A 139 16.03 -8.87 -9.64
N GLY A 140 15.94 -10.18 -9.89
CA GLY A 140 16.40 -11.21 -8.97
C GLY A 140 17.86 -10.99 -8.58
N GLY A 141 18.13 -10.96 -7.27
CA GLY A 141 19.48 -10.76 -6.73
C GLY A 141 19.81 -9.34 -6.26
N LEU A 142 18.93 -8.35 -6.46
CA LEU A 142 19.16 -6.96 -5.99
C LEU A 142 18.96 -6.74 -4.48
N GLY A 143 18.63 -7.79 -3.73
CA GLY A 143 18.63 -7.76 -2.26
C GLY A 143 17.31 -7.31 -1.62
N LYS A 144 16.17 -7.67 -2.21
CA LYS A 144 14.82 -7.38 -1.70
C LYS A 144 14.61 -7.83 -0.24
N THR A 145 15.20 -8.98 0.11
CA THR A 145 15.24 -9.48 1.50
C THR A 145 15.88 -8.48 2.47
N PHE A 146 16.95 -7.77 2.06
CA PHE A 146 17.62 -6.78 2.90
C PHE A 146 16.76 -5.53 3.08
N VAL A 147 16.04 -5.08 2.05
CA VAL A 147 15.08 -3.97 2.16
C VAL A 147 13.99 -4.30 3.18
N ALA A 148 13.39 -5.49 3.07
CA ALA A 148 12.37 -5.94 4.00
C ALA A 148 12.91 -6.09 5.43
N ALA A 149 14.05 -6.74 5.61
CA ALA A 149 14.68 -6.92 6.92
C ALA A 149 15.04 -5.58 7.58
N ALA A 150 15.63 -4.66 6.80
CA ALA A 150 15.96 -3.31 7.24
C ALA A 150 14.72 -2.55 7.67
N PHE A 151 13.65 -2.61 6.89
CA PHE A 151 12.38 -1.98 7.25
C PHE A 151 11.84 -2.53 8.59
N LEU A 152 11.79 -3.85 8.72
CA LEU A 152 11.27 -4.53 9.92
C LEU A 152 12.07 -4.21 11.19
N CYS A 153 13.41 -4.13 11.11
CA CYS A 153 14.22 -3.86 12.29
C CYS A 153 14.25 -2.37 12.68
N SER A 154 13.95 -1.47 11.74
CA SER A 154 14.16 -0.04 11.92
C SER A 154 12.88 0.78 12.10
N VAL A 155 11.71 0.18 11.91
CA VAL A 155 10.41 0.86 12.05
C VAL A 155 9.63 0.28 13.24
N PRO A 156 9.41 1.08 14.31
CA PRO A 156 8.64 0.63 15.46
C PRO A 156 7.22 0.20 15.09
N GLY A 157 6.72 -0.84 15.77
CA GLY A 157 5.35 -1.34 15.59
C GLY A 157 5.13 -2.22 14.36
N THR A 158 6.19 -2.60 13.63
CA THR A 158 6.10 -3.51 12.47
C THR A 158 6.23 -4.99 12.83
N LEU A 159 6.62 -5.29 14.07
CA LEU A 159 6.82 -6.65 14.59
C LEU A 159 5.67 -7.03 15.55
N PRO A 160 5.28 -8.32 15.64
CA PRO A 160 5.81 -9.45 14.87
C PRO A 160 5.42 -9.41 13.39
N ALA A 161 6.30 -9.88 12.51
CA ALA A 161 6.07 -9.87 11.07
C ALA A 161 5.95 -11.29 10.50
N ALA A 162 5.13 -11.45 9.46
CA ALA A 162 5.05 -12.67 8.67
C ALA A 162 5.75 -12.48 7.32
N VAL A 163 6.62 -13.40 6.96
CA VAL A 163 7.19 -13.51 5.62
C VAL A 163 6.57 -14.72 4.93
N VAL A 164 6.11 -14.55 3.71
CA VAL A 164 5.55 -15.61 2.89
C VAL A 164 6.42 -15.76 1.65
N CYS A 165 7.01 -16.94 1.48
CA CYS A 165 7.92 -17.21 0.37
C CYS A 165 7.77 -18.65 -0.16
N ASP A 166 8.43 -18.94 -1.28
CA ASP A 166 8.59 -20.31 -1.75
C ASP A 166 9.42 -21.17 -0.78
N ALA A 167 9.27 -22.49 -0.86
CA ALA A 167 9.88 -23.43 0.09
C ALA A 167 11.40 -23.30 0.18
N HIS A 168 12.07 -23.13 -0.96
CA HIS A 168 13.52 -23.00 -1.06
C HIS A 168 14.04 -21.66 -0.49
N MET A 169 13.19 -20.62 -0.43
CA MET A 169 13.53 -19.31 0.11
C MET A 169 13.44 -19.25 1.64
N GLN A 170 12.76 -20.20 2.30
CA GLN A 170 12.53 -20.14 3.75
C GLN A 170 13.86 -20.13 4.55
N ILE A 171 14.82 -20.98 4.16
CA ILE A 171 16.15 -21.03 4.80
C ILE A 171 16.95 -19.77 4.46
N GLN A 172 16.89 -19.31 3.21
CA GLN A 172 17.54 -18.08 2.78
C GLN A 172 17.07 -16.86 3.59
N TRP A 173 15.78 -16.77 3.89
CA TRP A 173 15.24 -15.71 4.76
C TRP A 173 15.78 -15.79 6.18
N LEU A 174 15.83 -17.00 6.76
CA LEU A 174 16.42 -17.23 8.07
C LEU A 174 17.89 -16.75 8.11
N GLU A 175 18.71 -17.22 7.18
CA GLU A 175 20.14 -16.89 7.12
C GLU A 175 20.38 -15.39 6.90
N LYS A 176 19.70 -14.79 5.91
CA LYS A 176 19.87 -13.37 5.58
C LYS A 176 19.39 -12.46 6.70
N VAL A 177 18.20 -12.69 7.27
CA VAL A 177 17.66 -11.81 8.31
C VAL A 177 18.48 -11.91 9.59
N THR A 178 18.83 -13.12 10.03
CA THR A 178 19.62 -13.32 11.26
C THR A 178 21.08 -12.90 11.12
N GLY A 179 21.65 -12.97 9.90
CA GLY A 179 23.00 -12.50 9.60
C GLY A 179 23.09 -10.99 9.35
N PHE A 180 21.99 -10.35 8.96
CA PHE A 180 21.96 -8.91 8.67
C PHE A 180 21.45 -8.05 9.84
N THR A 181 20.54 -8.59 10.65
CA THR A 181 19.85 -7.88 11.73
C THR A 181 19.93 -8.65 13.05
N HIS A 182 19.50 -8.03 14.14
CA HIS A 182 19.32 -8.69 15.44
C HIS A 182 17.94 -9.36 15.62
N LEU A 183 17.12 -9.41 14.57
CA LEU A 183 15.78 -10.00 14.64
C LEU A 183 15.85 -11.52 14.84
N ARG A 184 15.00 -12.04 15.72
CA ARG A 184 14.78 -13.47 15.92
C ARG A 184 13.82 -13.98 14.86
N VAL A 185 14.22 -15.02 14.15
CA VAL A 185 13.45 -15.58 13.05
C VAL A 185 13.00 -17.00 13.39
N HIS A 186 11.73 -17.30 13.16
CA HIS A 186 11.17 -18.63 13.30
C HIS A 186 10.60 -19.14 11.98
N CYS A 187 11.17 -20.24 11.47
CA CYS A 187 10.66 -20.92 10.28
C CYS A 187 9.50 -21.86 10.65
N ILE A 188 8.36 -21.65 10.01
CA ILE A 188 7.16 -22.44 10.24
C ILE A 188 7.36 -23.87 9.73
N LYS A 189 7.12 -24.84 10.61
CA LYS A 189 7.40 -26.26 10.36
C LYS A 189 6.19 -27.05 9.83
N LYS A 190 4.99 -26.72 10.30
CA LYS A 190 3.74 -27.47 10.01
C LYS A 190 2.74 -26.60 9.25
N THR A 191 1.91 -27.23 8.44
CA THR A 191 0.79 -26.59 7.76
C THR A 191 -0.37 -26.27 8.70
N SER A 192 -0.48 -26.95 9.84
CA SER A 192 -1.46 -26.66 10.89
C SER A 192 -0.89 -25.74 11.98
N PRO A 193 -1.74 -24.91 12.62
CA PRO A 193 -1.36 -24.05 13.73
C PRO A 193 -0.79 -24.84 14.91
N TYR A 194 0.22 -24.26 15.55
CA TYR A 194 0.78 -24.72 16.82
C TYR A 194 1.23 -23.50 17.63
N ALA A 195 1.55 -23.71 18.91
CA ALA A 195 2.06 -22.66 19.77
C ALA A 195 3.35 -22.07 19.18
N LEU A 196 3.27 -20.82 18.70
CA LEU A 196 4.39 -20.13 18.10
C LEU A 196 5.41 -19.76 19.18
N PRO A 197 6.68 -20.15 19.05
CA PRO A 197 7.70 -19.66 19.96
C PRO A 197 7.88 -18.13 19.79
N PRO A 198 8.35 -17.42 20.82
CA PRO A 198 8.63 -15.99 20.72
C PRO A 198 9.69 -15.71 19.63
N ALA A 199 9.29 -15.00 18.59
CA ALA A 199 10.15 -14.54 17.51
C ALA A 199 9.65 -13.19 16.98
N ASP A 200 10.52 -12.49 16.26
CA ASP A 200 10.21 -11.18 15.69
C ASP A 200 9.67 -11.35 14.26
N VAL A 201 10.22 -12.32 13.52
CA VAL A 201 9.83 -12.65 12.14
C VAL A 201 9.47 -14.12 12.02
N TYR A 202 8.32 -14.41 11.43
CA TYR A 202 7.82 -15.75 11.17
C TYR A 202 7.80 -16.04 9.67
N VAL A 203 8.58 -17.02 9.22
CA VAL A 203 8.73 -17.32 7.79
C VAL A 203 7.87 -18.53 7.42
N PHE A 204 6.87 -18.29 6.58
CA PHE A 204 5.92 -19.26 6.06
C PHE A 204 6.28 -19.64 4.63
N ARG A 205 6.11 -20.93 4.32
CA ARG A 205 6.01 -21.37 2.93
C ARG A 205 4.62 -21.08 2.42
N ILE A 206 4.49 -20.81 1.13
CA ILE A 206 3.18 -20.57 0.51
C ILE A 206 2.18 -21.71 0.78
N SER A 207 2.63 -22.96 0.76
CA SER A 207 1.79 -24.14 1.05
C SER A 207 1.27 -24.20 2.49
N GLN A 208 1.84 -23.42 3.43
CA GLN A 208 1.42 -23.40 4.82
C GLN A 208 0.35 -22.35 5.11
N ILE A 209 0.25 -21.28 4.31
CA ILE A 209 -0.63 -20.12 4.62
C ILE A 209 -2.06 -20.55 4.88
N MET A 210 -2.60 -21.47 4.06
CA MET A 210 -4.00 -21.88 4.12
C MET A 210 -4.39 -22.46 5.48
N GLY A 211 -3.54 -23.28 6.10
CA GLY A 211 -3.83 -23.83 7.42
C GLY A 211 -3.65 -22.83 8.56
N TRP A 212 -3.01 -21.68 8.31
CA TRP A 212 -2.77 -20.62 9.28
C TRP A 212 -3.68 -19.39 9.07
N ALA A 213 -4.64 -19.46 8.15
CA ALA A 213 -5.51 -18.37 7.75
C ALA A 213 -6.16 -17.65 8.95
N ASP A 214 -6.63 -18.40 9.95
CA ASP A 214 -7.27 -17.82 11.13
C ASP A 214 -6.33 -16.93 11.94
N ILE A 215 -5.05 -17.28 12.04
CA ILE A 215 -4.05 -16.46 12.73
C ILE A 215 -3.74 -15.19 11.92
N PHE A 216 -3.66 -15.30 10.59
CA PHE A 216 -3.54 -14.12 9.72
C PHE A 216 -4.76 -13.20 9.82
N ALA A 217 -5.95 -13.74 10.12
CA ALA A 217 -7.17 -12.98 10.34
C ALA A 217 -7.20 -12.23 11.69
N THR A 218 -6.25 -12.52 12.59
CA THR A 218 -6.06 -11.78 13.84
C THR A 218 -5.06 -10.64 13.67
N ASP A 219 -4.97 -9.75 14.67
CA ASP A 219 -3.97 -8.67 14.73
C ASP A 219 -2.60 -9.11 15.24
N PHE A 220 -2.28 -10.42 15.19
CA PHE A 220 -1.01 -10.96 15.68
C PHE A 220 0.18 -10.43 14.86
N PHE A 221 0.08 -10.45 13.53
CA PHE A 221 1.12 -9.94 12.65
C PHE A 221 0.89 -8.46 12.32
N ARG A 222 1.91 -7.64 12.56
CA ARG A 222 1.89 -6.21 12.27
C ARG A 222 2.43 -5.84 10.91
N THR A 223 3.12 -6.77 10.23
CA THR A 223 3.67 -6.59 8.88
C THR A 223 3.66 -7.92 8.15
N VAL A 224 3.33 -7.89 6.86
CA VAL A 224 3.42 -9.06 5.99
C VAL A 224 4.27 -8.73 4.77
N VAL A 225 5.24 -9.61 4.49
CA VAL A 225 6.12 -9.53 3.33
C VAL A 225 5.84 -10.73 2.44
N TYR A 226 5.57 -10.48 1.17
CA TYR A 226 5.43 -11.52 0.15
C TYR A 226 6.67 -11.53 -0.72
N ASP A 227 7.35 -12.66 -0.81
CA ASP A 227 8.53 -12.85 -1.66
C ASP A 227 8.22 -13.84 -2.77
N GLU A 228 8.43 -13.42 -4.02
CA GLU A 228 8.10 -14.17 -5.23
C GLU A 228 6.64 -14.71 -5.25
N PRO A 229 5.61 -13.87 -5.06
CA PRO A 229 4.20 -14.27 -5.00
C PRO A 229 3.64 -14.69 -6.36
N GLN A 230 4.49 -14.92 -7.37
CA GLN A 230 4.07 -15.37 -8.68
C GLN A 230 3.30 -16.71 -8.59
N SER A 231 3.71 -17.58 -7.66
CA SER A 231 3.02 -18.83 -7.32
C SER A 231 1.66 -18.62 -6.62
N LEU A 232 1.34 -17.40 -6.15
CA LEU A 232 0.01 -17.05 -5.63
C LEU A 232 -1.01 -16.70 -6.74
N ARG A 233 -0.57 -16.51 -8.00
CA ARG A 233 -1.46 -16.12 -9.12
C ARG A 233 -2.39 -17.27 -9.57
N THR A 234 -2.02 -18.52 -9.30
CA THR A 234 -2.77 -19.73 -9.70
C THR A 234 -3.85 -20.15 -8.69
N GLY A 235 -3.89 -19.57 -7.48
CA GLY A 235 -4.84 -19.93 -6.41
C GLY A 235 -6.00 -18.95 -6.26
N ALA A 236 -6.87 -18.87 -7.27
CA ALA A 236 -7.85 -17.79 -7.44
C ALA A 236 -9.05 -17.72 -6.46
N SER A 237 -9.13 -18.49 -5.37
CA SER A 237 -10.38 -18.50 -4.56
C SER A 237 -10.27 -18.36 -3.04
N THR A 238 -9.10 -18.42 -2.40
CA THR A 238 -9.08 -18.39 -0.91
C THR A 238 -7.86 -17.73 -0.28
N ALA A 239 -6.65 -17.92 -0.81
CA ALA A 239 -5.44 -17.36 -0.19
C ALA A 239 -5.26 -15.84 -0.40
N MET A 240 -5.86 -15.26 -1.44
CA MET A 240 -5.73 -13.82 -1.77
C MET A 240 -6.59 -12.88 -0.92
N SER A 241 -7.68 -13.36 -0.33
CA SER A 241 -8.66 -12.50 0.38
C SER A 241 -8.29 -12.25 1.85
N LEU A 242 -7.59 -13.20 2.48
CA LEU A 242 -7.18 -13.12 3.89
C LEU A 242 -6.08 -12.07 4.15
N PRO A 243 -5.00 -11.99 3.34
CA PRO A 243 -4.04 -10.89 3.42
C PRO A 243 -4.69 -9.53 3.18
N ARG A 244 -5.51 -9.41 2.13
CA ARG A 244 -6.16 -8.15 1.74
C ARG A 244 -7.12 -7.61 2.80
N ARG A 245 -7.68 -8.47 3.66
CA ARG A 245 -8.62 -8.07 4.72
C ARG A 245 -7.90 -7.58 5.99
N CYS A 246 -6.69 -8.06 6.26
CA CYS A 246 -5.91 -7.75 7.46
C CYS A 246 -4.93 -6.58 7.25
N LEU A 247 -4.62 -6.27 5.99
CA LEU A 247 -3.66 -5.23 5.58
C LEU A 247 -4.23 -3.80 5.49
N ARG A 248 -5.36 -3.50 6.13
CA ARG A 248 -5.99 -2.16 5.97
C ARG A 248 -5.17 -1.03 6.62
N ASN A 249 -4.20 -1.35 7.49
CA ASN A 249 -3.33 -0.39 8.19
C ASN A 249 -1.84 -0.82 8.32
N ILE A 250 -1.37 -1.76 7.50
CA ILE A 250 -0.05 -2.38 7.68
C ILE A 250 0.87 -2.14 6.48
N PRO A 251 2.11 -1.65 6.68
CA PRO A 251 3.22 -1.74 5.73
C PRO A 251 3.30 -3.08 5.02
N SER A 252 2.94 -3.16 3.73
CA SER A 252 3.07 -4.40 2.96
C SER A 252 4.12 -4.26 1.87
N THR A 253 5.20 -5.05 1.94
CA THR A 253 6.12 -5.19 0.81
C THR A 253 5.71 -6.41 0.00
N ILE A 254 5.34 -6.20 -1.26
CA ILE A 254 5.18 -7.27 -2.23
C ILE A 254 6.47 -7.25 -3.05
N SER A 255 7.22 -8.34 -3.11
CA SER A 255 8.43 -8.47 -3.92
C SER A 255 8.04 -9.31 -5.12
N GLY A 256 7.99 -8.73 -6.31
CA GLY A 256 7.67 -9.41 -7.58
C GLY A 256 8.91 -9.67 -8.41
#